data_AF-A0A9N9SG48-F1
#
_entry.id   AF-A0A9N9SG48-F1
#
_cell.length_a   1.000
_cell.length_b   1.000
_cell.length_c   1.000
_cell.angle_alpha   90.00
_cell.angle_beta   90.00
_cell.angle_gamma   90.00
#
_symmetry.space_group_name_H-M   'P 1'
#
loop_
_entity.id
_entity.type
_entity.pdbx_description
1 polymer ?
#
loop_
_entity_poly.entity_id
_entity_poly.type
_entity_poly.pdbx_seq_one_letter_code
_entity_poly.pdbx_strand_id
1 'polypeptide(L)'
;MSIVLRYVDIDMKEAREDFISFVDCHEENFSLDEDTLEPILNGKVLARTVLNVLTKLGLDLKKFIASSKRHFVLKHITKTELKSVCETRWVELHDSILQFKNELPNILQALDNISLWNESESAKKARNFATALRNCEFVITLCCLANIFSITLPLSNFLQTKSLDKKQANDVVSITLLTLRDKRDDASKYYLSISNDAKQKLKEINVEFSMPRITGRMVHRPNPTVSSVDDHYRITVFIPLLDSIILDLKDRLSENKSNLYNHVYHQLPKTKQMRKYIKKIVSEMFIWRKMWDAEQNIPDNGITALKECNKHLFPNISIFLELLCCLPVSVASSERSFSTLRRLKDWIRSRMVQDRLNGLALMHIHRGICSSLNVDDIIQRYASQKNRRLEFVI
;
A
#
# COMPACT_ATOMS: atom_id res chain seq x y z
N MET A 1 -14.55 0.04 -11.60
CA MET A 1 -13.40 -0.87 -11.33
C MET A 1 -12.27 -0.61 -12.33
N SER A 2 -11.04 -1.05 -12.04
CA SER A 2 -9.90 -1.06 -12.99
C SER A 2 -9.61 -2.49 -13.40
N ILE A 3 -9.48 -2.77 -14.70
CA ILE A 3 -9.06 -4.07 -15.22
C ILE A 3 -7.56 -4.02 -15.51
N VAL A 4 -6.82 -4.96 -14.93
CA VAL A 4 -5.40 -5.18 -15.19
C VAL A 4 -5.21 -6.63 -15.59
N LEU A 5 -4.58 -6.88 -16.74
CA LEU A 5 -4.21 -8.21 -17.18
C LEU A 5 -2.82 -8.53 -16.65
N ARG A 6 -2.71 -9.67 -15.97
CA ARG A 6 -1.44 -10.23 -15.54
C ARG A 6 -1.10 -11.45 -16.38
N TYR A 7 0.09 -11.48 -16.97
CA TYR A 7 0.56 -12.57 -17.82
C TYR A 7 2.06 -12.79 -17.65
N VAL A 8 2.55 -13.95 -18.05
CA VAL A 8 3.98 -14.24 -18.09
C VAL A 8 4.50 -13.96 -19.49
N ASP A 9 5.47 -13.05 -19.60
CA ASP A 9 6.24 -12.86 -20.83
C ASP A 9 7.38 -13.90 -20.83
N ILE A 10 7.25 -14.90 -21.70
CA ILE A 10 8.16 -16.05 -21.78
C ILE A 10 9.55 -15.60 -22.27
N ASP A 11 9.60 -14.62 -23.16
CA ASP A 11 10.83 -14.13 -23.78
C ASP A 11 11.60 -13.24 -22.80
N MET A 12 10.88 -12.31 -22.16
CA MET A 12 11.44 -11.39 -21.17
C MET A 12 11.56 -12.00 -19.78
N LYS A 13 11.07 -13.24 -19.62
CA LYS A 13 11.34 -14.04 -18.43
C LYS A 13 10.78 -13.40 -17.14
N GLU A 14 9.66 -12.70 -17.25
CA GLU A 14 9.05 -11.88 -16.19
C GLU A 14 7.52 -11.94 -16.21
N ALA A 15 6.89 -11.83 -15.03
CA ALA A 15 5.46 -11.54 -14.94
C ALA A 15 5.22 -10.05 -15.24
N ARG A 16 4.24 -9.77 -16.10
CA ARG A 16 3.83 -8.43 -16.52
C ARG A 16 2.39 -8.16 -16.14
N GLU A 17 2.12 -6.90 -15.88
CA GLU A 17 0.79 -6.39 -15.54
C GLU A 17 0.50 -5.17 -16.42
N ASP A 18 -0.49 -5.30 -17.28
CA ASP A 18 -0.90 -4.26 -18.22
C ASP A 18 -2.34 -3.81 -17.94
N PHE A 19 -2.51 -2.49 -17.83
CA PHE A 19 -3.83 -1.89 -17.70
C PHE A 19 -4.61 -2.05 -19.01
N ILE A 20 -5.87 -2.50 -18.89
CA ILE A 20 -6.79 -2.63 -20.03
C ILE A 20 -7.77 -1.46 -20.06
N SER A 21 -8.58 -1.31 -19.01
CA SER A 21 -9.66 -0.32 -18.99
C SER A 21 -10.19 -0.06 -17.59
N PHE A 22 -10.90 1.05 -17.43
CA PHE A 22 -11.85 1.24 -16.34
C PHE A 22 -13.23 0.76 -16.79
N VAL A 23 -13.96 0.14 -15.85
CA VAL A 23 -15.36 -0.31 -16.01
C VAL A 23 -16.23 0.46 -15.04
N ASP A 24 -17.40 0.91 -15.47
CA ASP A 24 -18.42 1.44 -14.57
C ASP A 24 -19.25 0.27 -13.99
N CYS A 25 -19.10 0.03 -12.70
CA CYS A 25 -19.80 -1.08 -12.03
C CYS A 25 -21.27 -0.75 -11.74
N HIS A 26 -21.66 0.52 -11.81
CA HIS A 26 -23.04 0.95 -11.54
C HIS A 26 -23.95 0.79 -12.76
N GLU A 27 -23.40 0.83 -13.97
CA GLU A 27 -24.16 0.58 -15.21
C GLU A 27 -24.41 -0.93 -15.43
N GLU A 28 -23.51 -1.80 -14.97
CA GLU A 28 -23.56 -3.24 -15.25
C GLU A 28 -24.20 -4.11 -14.14
N ASN A 29 -24.79 -3.52 -13.08
CA ASN A 29 -25.39 -4.26 -11.95
C ASN A 29 -24.48 -5.33 -11.31
N PHE A 30 -23.16 -5.08 -11.23
CA PHE A 30 -22.25 -5.97 -10.53
C PHE A 30 -22.39 -5.82 -9.01
N SER A 31 -23.09 -6.75 -8.36
CA SER A 31 -22.99 -6.95 -6.91
C SER A 31 -21.75 -7.79 -6.60
N LEU A 32 -20.67 -7.14 -6.17
CA LEU A 32 -19.50 -7.83 -5.65
C LEU A 32 -19.76 -8.21 -4.19
N ASP A 33 -19.90 -9.50 -3.90
CA ASP A 33 -19.85 -10.00 -2.53
C ASP A 33 -18.42 -9.80 -2.00
N GLU A 34 -18.24 -8.89 -1.04
CA GLU A 34 -16.93 -8.58 -0.44
C GLU A 34 -16.22 -9.83 0.14
N ASP A 35 -17.00 -10.86 0.50
CA ASP A 35 -16.52 -12.15 1.03
C ASP A 35 -15.92 -13.10 -0.03
N THR A 36 -16.02 -12.77 -1.32
CA THR A 36 -15.47 -13.57 -2.44
C THR A 36 -14.19 -13.00 -3.03
N LEU A 37 -13.79 -11.79 -2.64
CA LEU A 37 -12.55 -11.17 -3.09
C LEU A 37 -11.36 -11.76 -2.33
N GLU A 38 -10.36 -12.28 -3.06
CA GLU A 38 -9.07 -12.58 -2.45
C GLU A 38 -8.53 -11.32 -1.74
N PRO A 39 -8.04 -11.43 -0.50
CA PRO A 39 -7.48 -10.28 0.20
C PRO A 39 -6.21 -9.83 -0.51
N ILE A 40 -6.29 -8.69 -1.19
CA ILE A 40 -5.13 -8.12 -1.87
C ILE A 40 -4.46 -7.08 -0.97
N LEU A 41 -3.13 -7.10 -0.93
CA LEU A 41 -2.31 -6.15 -0.18
C LEU A 41 -2.53 -4.70 -0.64
N ASN A 42 -3.26 -3.91 0.15
CA ASN A 42 -3.52 -2.48 -0.10
C ASN A 42 -3.00 -1.61 1.06
N GLY A 43 -2.26 -0.52 0.81
CA GLY A 43 -1.78 0.39 1.85
C GLY A 43 -2.86 1.11 2.68
N LYS A 44 -4.11 1.14 2.21
CA LYS A 44 -5.21 1.97 2.74
C LYS A 44 -5.56 1.77 4.21
N VAL A 45 -5.78 0.54 4.68
CA VAL A 45 -6.22 0.34 6.09
C VAL A 45 -5.12 0.72 7.06
N LEU A 46 -3.87 0.43 6.73
CA LEU A 46 -2.74 0.73 7.61
C LEU A 46 -2.46 2.25 7.59
N ALA A 47 -2.58 2.88 6.42
CA ALA A 47 -2.60 4.33 6.32
C ALA A 47 -3.75 4.97 7.11
N ARG A 48 -4.95 4.36 7.12
CA ARG A 48 -6.08 4.81 7.96
C ARG A 48 -5.77 4.63 9.44
N THR A 49 -5.19 3.52 9.88
CA THR A 49 -4.80 3.29 11.27
C THR A 49 -3.87 4.40 11.74
N VAL A 50 -2.85 4.72 10.94
CA VAL A 50 -1.89 5.79 11.23
C VAL A 50 -2.56 7.16 11.23
N LEU A 51 -3.36 7.48 10.21
CA LEU A 51 -4.10 8.73 10.13
C LEU A 51 -5.08 8.90 11.30
N ASN A 52 -5.73 7.82 11.74
CA ASN A 52 -6.61 7.82 12.90
C ASN A 52 -5.84 8.07 14.18
N VAL A 53 -4.67 7.47 14.36
CA VAL A 53 -3.79 7.73 15.51
C VAL A 53 -3.38 9.20 15.54
N LEU A 54 -2.91 9.75 14.42
CA LEU A 54 -2.50 11.16 14.33
C LEU A 54 -3.66 12.12 14.54
N THR A 55 -4.84 11.79 14.00
CA THR A 55 -6.07 12.58 14.19
C THR A 55 -6.51 12.56 15.65
N LYS A 56 -6.44 11.41 16.34
CA LYS A 56 -6.71 11.31 17.78
C LYS A 56 -5.75 12.14 18.62
N LEU A 57 -4.52 12.33 18.15
CA LEU A 57 -3.50 13.16 18.79
C LEU A 57 -3.60 14.65 18.38
N GLY A 58 -4.65 15.04 17.66
CA GLY A 58 -4.92 16.44 17.30
C GLY A 58 -4.34 16.88 15.95
N LEU A 59 -3.77 15.96 15.15
CA LEU A 59 -3.25 16.26 13.82
C LEU A 59 -4.05 15.54 12.73
N ASP A 60 -5.04 16.25 12.17
CA ASP A 60 -5.65 15.88 10.88
C ASP A 60 -4.72 16.35 9.75
N LEU A 61 -3.84 15.46 9.27
CA LEU A 61 -2.85 15.74 8.23
C LEU A 61 -3.47 16.26 6.92
N LYS A 62 -4.66 15.78 6.55
CA LYS A 62 -5.37 16.26 5.35
C LYS A 62 -5.77 17.72 5.53
N LYS A 63 -6.41 18.06 6.66
CA LYS A 63 -6.76 19.46 6.96
C LYS A 63 -5.53 20.33 7.17
N PHE A 64 -4.45 19.78 7.72
CA PHE A 64 -3.19 20.48 7.93
C PHE A 64 -2.60 20.99 6.61
N ILE A 65 -2.48 20.10 5.62
CA ILE A 65 -1.86 20.38 4.31
C ILE A 65 -2.81 21.14 3.36
N ALA A 66 -4.14 21.00 3.52
CA ALA A 66 -5.11 21.63 2.62
C ALA A 66 -5.14 23.17 2.61
N SER A 67 -4.55 23.83 3.63
CA SER A 67 -4.53 25.30 3.67
C SER A 67 -3.43 25.87 2.79
N SER A 68 -3.80 26.55 1.71
CA SER A 68 -2.88 27.24 0.80
C SER A 68 -1.99 28.26 1.52
N LYS A 69 -2.57 29.05 2.43
CA LYS A 69 -1.83 30.04 3.24
C LYS A 69 -0.76 29.40 4.10
N ARG A 70 -1.09 28.32 4.83
CA ARG A 70 -0.11 27.62 5.67
C ARG A 70 0.93 26.91 4.81
N HIS A 71 0.50 26.27 3.73
CA HIS A 71 1.39 25.59 2.80
C HIS A 71 2.46 26.53 2.25
N PHE A 72 2.08 27.77 1.90
CA PHE A 72 3.03 28.79 1.45
C PHE A 72 4.10 29.11 2.52
N VAL A 73 3.69 29.39 3.75
CA VAL A 73 4.62 29.71 4.85
C VAL A 73 5.52 28.51 5.20
N LEU A 74 4.94 27.31 5.27
CA LEU A 74 5.67 26.07 5.51
C LEU A 74 6.76 25.88 4.46
N LYS A 75 6.40 25.94 3.18
CA LYS A 75 7.35 25.79 2.05
C LYS A 75 8.48 26.81 2.10
N HIS A 76 8.21 28.04 2.54
CA HIS A 76 9.25 29.08 2.70
C HIS A 76 10.23 28.77 3.83
N ILE A 77 9.78 28.22 4.95
CA ILE A 77 10.61 27.97 6.13
C ILE A 77 11.35 26.62 6.02
N THR A 78 10.65 25.55 5.64
CA THR A 78 11.25 24.22 5.46
C THR A 78 12.10 24.10 4.20
N LYS A 79 12.02 25.09 3.29
CA LYS A 79 12.62 25.11 1.93
C LYS A 79 12.23 23.92 1.03
N THR A 80 11.41 23.03 1.53
CA THR A 80 10.97 21.79 0.89
C THR A 80 9.47 21.67 1.06
N GLU A 81 8.79 21.14 0.04
CA GLU A 81 7.36 20.92 0.12
C GLU A 81 7.08 19.69 1.00
N LEU A 82 6.22 19.86 2.01
CA LEU A 82 5.77 18.73 2.82
C LEU A 82 4.96 17.79 1.94
N LYS A 83 5.38 16.52 1.87
CA LYS A 83 4.68 15.49 1.10
C LYS A 83 3.24 15.36 1.59
N SER A 84 2.29 15.38 0.66
CA SER A 84 0.88 15.13 0.95
C SER A 84 0.68 13.67 1.35
N VAL A 85 -0.13 13.43 2.38
CA VAL A 85 -0.45 12.04 2.76
C VAL A 85 -1.36 11.41 1.72
N CYS A 86 -0.87 10.36 1.07
CA CYS A 86 -1.65 9.56 0.15
C CYS A 86 -2.25 8.38 0.89
N GLU A 87 -3.58 8.40 1.10
CA GLU A 87 -4.30 7.28 1.74
C GLU A 87 -4.11 5.96 1.00
N THR A 88 -3.81 6.01 -0.29
CA THR A 88 -3.72 4.82 -1.14
C THR A 88 -2.28 4.34 -1.33
N ARG A 89 -1.27 5.01 -0.78
CA ARG A 89 0.15 4.61 -0.96
C ARG A 89 0.89 4.59 0.36
N TRP A 90 1.12 3.38 0.85
CA TRP A 90 1.87 3.11 2.08
C TRP A 90 3.28 3.72 2.07
N VAL A 91 4.03 3.61 0.98
CA VAL A 91 5.39 4.16 0.86
C VAL A 91 5.41 5.68 0.95
N GLU A 92 4.43 6.37 0.35
CA GLU A 92 4.36 7.83 0.44
C GLU A 92 4.04 8.30 1.87
N LEU A 93 3.31 7.49 2.65
CA LEU A 93 3.08 7.76 4.07
C LEU A 93 4.36 7.63 4.90
N HIS A 94 5.20 6.61 4.64
CA HIS A 94 6.52 6.48 5.29
C HIS A 94 7.34 7.77 5.10
N ASP A 95 7.51 8.18 3.84
CA ASP A 95 8.32 9.35 3.51
C ASP A 95 7.76 10.64 4.11
N SER A 96 6.44 10.79 4.08
CA SER A 96 5.76 11.96 4.66
C SER A 96 6.01 12.04 6.17
N ILE A 97 5.95 10.91 6.87
CA ILE A 97 6.13 10.84 8.32
C ILE A 97 7.58 11.08 8.73
N LEU A 98 8.54 10.53 7.97
CA LEU A 98 9.96 10.77 8.19
C LEU A 98 10.34 12.24 7.93
N GLN A 99 9.85 12.82 6.83
CA GLN A 99 10.02 14.25 6.54
C GLN A 99 9.39 15.11 7.65
N PHE A 100 8.16 14.79 8.06
CA PHE A 100 7.45 15.52 9.10
C PHE A 100 8.19 15.48 10.45
N LYS A 101 8.76 14.32 10.82
CA LYS A 101 9.59 14.16 12.03
C LYS A 101 10.85 15.02 11.96
N ASN A 102 11.55 15.03 10.82
CA ASN A 102 12.81 15.76 10.67
C ASN A 102 12.59 17.27 10.64
N GLU A 103 11.52 17.71 9.98
CA GLU A 103 11.16 19.12 9.83
C GLU A 103 10.34 19.67 11.00
N LEU A 104 10.10 18.88 12.06
CA LEU A 104 9.22 19.26 13.18
C LEU A 104 9.57 20.64 13.79
N PRO A 105 10.85 21.01 14.04
CA PRO A 105 11.20 22.34 14.54
C PRO A 105 10.81 23.47 13.56
N ASN A 106 11.07 23.28 12.27
CA ASN A 106 10.76 24.25 11.21
C ASN A 106 9.23 24.39 11.03
N ILE A 107 8.50 23.28 11.13
CA ILE A 107 7.03 23.26 11.11
C ILE A 107 6.47 24.07 12.28
N LEU A 108 7.01 23.89 13.50
CA LEU A 108 6.58 24.64 14.67
C LEU A 108 6.89 26.13 14.52
N GLN A 109 8.07 26.50 14.03
CA GLN A 109 8.42 27.89 13.73
C GLN A 109 7.42 28.53 12.75
N ALA A 110 7.05 27.80 11.69
CA ALA A 110 6.05 28.26 10.74
C ALA A 110 4.68 28.47 11.39
N LEU A 111 4.24 27.54 12.23
CA LEU A 111 2.96 27.65 12.93
C LEU A 111 2.95 28.80 13.95
N ASP A 112 4.06 29.03 14.65
CA ASP A 112 4.19 30.16 15.56
C ASP A 112 4.11 31.49 14.80
N ASN A 113 4.75 31.61 13.63
CA ASN A 113 4.63 32.79 12.78
C ASN A 113 3.18 33.05 12.33
N ILE A 114 2.46 31.99 11.90
CA ILE A 114 1.05 32.10 11.49
C ILE A 114 0.16 32.44 12.69
N SER A 115 0.52 31.98 13.89
CA SER A 115 -0.24 32.25 15.11
C SER A 115 -0.28 33.72 15.50
N LEU A 116 0.63 34.55 14.97
CA LEU A 116 0.71 35.99 15.21
C LEU A 116 -0.09 36.81 14.20
N TRP A 117 -0.71 36.18 13.20
CA TRP A 117 -1.48 36.88 12.18
C TRP A 117 -2.75 37.51 12.74
N ASN A 118 -3.12 38.66 12.17
CA ASN A 118 -4.37 39.36 12.48
C ASN A 118 -5.61 38.55 12.07
N GLU A 119 -5.48 37.64 11.09
CA GLU A 119 -6.56 36.76 10.66
C GLU A 119 -6.86 35.68 11.72
N SER A 120 -7.98 35.85 12.43
CA SER A 120 -8.36 35.02 13.57
C SER A 120 -8.40 33.51 13.27
N GLU A 121 -8.94 33.10 12.11
CA GLU A 121 -9.15 31.69 11.81
C GLU A 121 -7.83 30.94 11.55
N SER A 122 -6.96 31.50 10.70
CA SER A 122 -5.63 30.94 10.41
C SER A 122 -4.78 30.88 11.67
N ALA A 123 -4.77 31.97 12.46
CA ALA A 123 -4.00 32.06 13.70
C ALA A 123 -4.47 31.05 14.74
N LYS A 124 -5.79 30.91 14.97
CA LYS A 124 -6.35 29.91 15.90
C LYS A 124 -6.03 28.48 15.48
N LYS A 125 -6.19 28.14 14.19
CA LYS A 125 -5.84 26.80 13.68
C LYS A 125 -4.34 26.50 13.86
N ALA A 126 -3.48 27.48 13.59
CA ALA A 126 -2.04 27.33 13.76
C ALA A 126 -1.65 27.10 15.23
N ARG A 127 -2.24 27.84 16.18
CA ARG A 127 -2.04 27.60 17.62
C ARG A 127 -2.47 26.20 18.02
N ASN A 128 -3.64 25.75 17.59
CA ASN A 128 -4.14 24.41 17.91
C ASN A 128 -3.19 23.31 17.41
N PHE A 129 -2.70 23.43 16.17
CA PHE A 129 -1.70 22.49 15.65
C PHE A 129 -0.38 22.58 16.43
N ALA A 130 0.12 23.78 16.70
CA ALA A 130 1.36 23.98 17.44
C ALA A 130 1.29 23.37 18.85
N THR A 131 0.15 23.49 19.53
CA THR A 131 -0.10 22.84 20.82
C THR A 131 -0.12 21.32 20.70
N ALA A 132 -0.80 20.76 19.68
CA ALA A 132 -0.83 19.32 19.45
C ALA A 132 0.57 18.74 19.15
N LEU A 133 1.37 19.43 18.33
CA LEU A 133 2.71 19.02 17.94
C LEU A 133 3.75 19.13 19.06
N ARG A 134 3.49 19.98 20.07
CA ARG A 134 4.29 20.11 21.30
C ARG A 134 3.89 19.13 22.41
N ASN A 135 3.04 18.14 22.11
CA ASN A 135 2.67 17.11 23.06
C ASN A 135 3.69 15.96 23.06
N CYS A 136 4.20 15.57 24.24
CA CYS A 136 5.10 14.42 24.40
C CYS A 136 4.56 13.14 23.77
N GLU A 137 3.28 12.82 23.98
CA GLU A 137 2.62 11.66 23.42
C GLU A 137 2.63 11.70 21.88
N PHE A 138 2.46 12.89 21.28
CA PHE A 138 2.53 13.07 19.84
C PHE A 138 3.94 12.79 19.31
N VAL A 139 4.98 13.40 19.89
CA VAL A 139 6.36 13.25 19.43
C VAL A 139 6.83 11.79 19.57
N ILE A 140 6.48 11.12 20.67
CA ILE A 140 6.84 9.71 20.89
C ILE A 140 6.10 8.81 19.89
N THR A 141 4.81 9.06 19.66
CA THR A 141 4.04 8.32 18.65
C THR A 141 4.66 8.49 17.26
N LEU A 142 5.08 9.70 16.92
CA LEU A 142 5.74 10.00 15.65
C LEU A 142 7.07 9.23 15.49
N CYS A 143 7.90 9.18 16.54
CA CYS A 143 9.13 8.38 16.54
C CYS A 143 8.85 6.87 16.46
N CYS A 144 7.82 6.38 17.16
CA CYS A 144 7.39 4.97 17.07
C CYS A 144 6.95 4.62 15.64
N LEU A 145 6.13 5.47 15.03
CA LEU A 145 5.67 5.30 13.64
C LEU A 145 6.85 5.29 12.66
N ALA A 146 7.78 6.23 12.79
CA ALA A 146 8.99 6.26 11.95
C ALA A 146 9.81 4.97 12.08
N ASN A 147 9.96 4.42 13.29
CA ASN A 147 10.65 3.14 13.49
C ASN A 147 9.92 1.98 12.83
N ILE A 148 8.60 1.86 13.05
CA ILE A 148 7.82 0.74 12.49
C ILE A 148 7.76 0.84 10.96
N PHE A 149 7.66 2.04 10.41
CA PHE A 149 7.70 2.22 8.96
C PHE A 149 9.03 1.88 8.35
N SER A 150 10.15 2.13 9.02
CA SER A 150 11.47 1.74 8.49
C SER A 150 11.59 0.22 8.25
N ILE A 151 10.89 -0.58 9.06
CA ILE A 151 10.87 -2.05 8.95
C ILE A 151 9.93 -2.52 7.85
N THR A 152 8.80 -1.82 7.67
CA THR A 152 7.76 -2.20 6.71
C THR A 152 7.97 -1.57 5.33
N LEU A 153 8.88 -0.61 5.19
CA LEU A 153 9.22 0.03 3.92
C LEU A 153 9.79 -0.98 2.89
N PRO A 154 10.77 -1.85 3.23
CA PRO A 154 11.26 -2.87 2.30
C PRO A 154 10.14 -3.77 1.78
N LEU A 155 9.27 -4.25 2.68
CA LEU A 155 8.09 -5.03 2.30
C LEU A 155 7.22 -4.26 1.32
N SER A 156 6.92 -3.00 1.59
CA SER A 156 6.04 -2.23 0.72
C SER A 156 6.64 -1.90 -0.65
N ASN A 157 7.95 -1.65 -0.72
CA ASN A 157 8.65 -1.49 -1.99
C ASN A 157 8.65 -2.80 -2.78
N PHE A 158 8.90 -3.92 -2.10
CA PHE A 158 8.89 -5.25 -2.70
C PHE A 158 7.52 -5.61 -3.29
N LEU A 159 6.43 -5.34 -2.54
CA LEU A 159 5.06 -5.60 -2.99
C LEU A 159 4.61 -4.77 -4.20
N GLN A 160 5.33 -3.70 -4.53
CA GLN A 160 5.06 -2.83 -5.70
C GLN A 160 5.85 -3.24 -6.96
N THR A 161 6.72 -4.23 -6.85
CA THR A 161 7.46 -4.76 -8.00
C THR A 161 6.52 -5.51 -8.96
N LYS A 162 6.78 -5.42 -10.27
CA LYS A 162 5.93 -6.03 -11.31
C LYS A 162 6.10 -7.54 -11.42
N SER A 163 7.30 -8.04 -11.13
CA SER A 163 7.69 -9.45 -11.27
C SER A 163 7.49 -10.28 -10.00
N LEU A 164 6.62 -9.84 -9.10
CA LEU A 164 6.44 -10.43 -7.77
C LEU A 164 5.67 -11.74 -7.83
N ASP A 165 6.26 -12.86 -7.43
CA ASP A 165 5.49 -14.11 -7.26
C ASP A 165 4.87 -14.21 -5.84
N LYS A 166 3.86 -15.09 -5.70
CA LYS A 166 3.13 -15.27 -4.44
C LYS A 166 4.00 -15.83 -3.31
N LYS A 167 4.94 -16.72 -3.65
CA LYS A 167 5.83 -17.38 -2.68
C LYS A 167 6.78 -16.36 -2.04
N GLN A 168 7.54 -15.61 -2.85
CA GLN A 168 8.47 -14.60 -2.35
C GLN A 168 7.73 -13.51 -1.56
N ALA A 169 6.52 -13.12 -1.99
CA ALA A 169 5.69 -12.20 -1.23
C ALA A 169 5.38 -12.75 0.17
N ASN A 170 4.95 -14.00 0.27
CA ASN A 170 4.66 -14.65 1.56
C ASN A 170 5.90 -14.78 2.44
N ASP A 171 7.07 -15.09 1.87
CA ASP A 171 8.33 -15.19 2.61
C ASP A 171 8.73 -13.84 3.23
N VAL A 172 8.74 -12.76 2.43
CA VAL A 172 9.09 -11.41 2.92
C VAL A 172 8.08 -10.89 3.94
N VAL A 173 6.79 -11.20 3.74
CA VAL A 173 5.74 -10.89 4.72
C VAL A 173 5.99 -11.62 6.04
N SER A 174 6.31 -12.91 5.99
CA SER A 174 6.56 -13.73 7.18
C SER A 174 7.75 -13.19 7.97
N ILE A 175 8.85 -12.86 7.28
CA ILE A 175 10.03 -12.25 7.88
C ILE A 175 9.69 -10.89 8.52
N THR A 176 8.91 -10.06 7.84
CA THR A 176 8.47 -8.76 8.36
C THR A 176 7.63 -8.92 9.62
N LEU A 177 6.68 -9.87 9.63
CA LEU A 177 5.84 -10.18 10.78
C LEU A 177 6.66 -10.73 11.95
N LEU A 178 7.62 -11.60 11.70
CA LEU A 178 8.54 -12.11 12.73
C LEU A 178 9.33 -10.95 13.36
N THR A 179 9.91 -10.08 12.54
CA THR A 179 10.67 -8.91 13.00
C THR A 179 9.83 -7.98 13.89
N LEU A 180 8.56 -7.76 13.53
CA LEU A 180 7.64 -6.94 14.34
C LEU A 180 7.24 -7.64 15.65
N ARG A 181 7.10 -8.97 15.65
CA ARG A 181 6.84 -9.75 16.86
C ARG A 181 8.04 -9.77 17.79
N ASP A 182 9.26 -9.93 17.28
CA ASP A 182 10.48 -9.86 18.09
C ASP A 182 10.59 -8.50 18.80
N LYS A 183 10.21 -7.42 18.10
CA LYS A 183 10.12 -6.08 18.69
C LYS A 183 9.04 -5.95 19.74
N ARG A 184 7.95 -6.69 19.61
CA ARG A 184 6.84 -6.71 20.55
C ARG A 184 7.15 -7.53 21.80
N ASP A 185 7.91 -8.61 21.65
CA ASP A 185 8.33 -9.52 22.73
C ASP A 185 9.46 -8.89 23.56
N ASP A 186 10.45 -8.25 22.91
CA ASP A 186 11.52 -7.49 23.58
C ASP A 186 11.29 -5.97 23.50
N ALA A 187 10.06 -5.56 23.82
CA ALA A 187 9.64 -4.16 23.66
C ALA A 187 10.51 -3.19 24.49
N SER A 188 11.02 -3.61 25.64
CA SER A 188 11.88 -2.79 26.50
C SER A 188 13.19 -2.42 25.82
N LYS A 189 13.87 -3.38 25.18
CA LYS A 189 15.12 -3.13 24.45
C LYS A 189 14.91 -2.20 23.26
N TYR A 190 13.91 -2.49 22.44
CA TYR A 190 13.69 -1.72 21.21
C TYR A 190 13.09 -0.34 21.45
N TYR A 191 12.32 -0.16 22.53
CA TYR A 191 11.77 1.14 22.87
C TYR A 191 12.85 2.12 23.36
N LEU A 192 13.94 1.64 23.96
CA LEU A 192 15.00 2.51 24.50
C LEU A 192 15.60 3.44 23.42
N SER A 193 15.89 2.91 22.23
CA SER A 193 16.43 3.74 21.14
C SER A 193 15.41 4.75 20.61
N ILE A 194 14.14 4.34 20.51
CA ILE A 194 13.03 5.20 20.09
C ILE A 194 12.82 6.33 21.10
N SER A 195 12.89 6.03 22.39
CA SER A 195 12.75 7.01 23.46
C SER A 195 13.89 8.03 23.45
N ASN A 196 15.14 7.60 23.24
CA ASN A 196 16.28 8.51 23.14
C ASN A 196 16.14 9.50 21.98
N ASP A 197 15.70 9.00 20.82
CA ASP A 197 15.39 9.81 19.64
C ASP A 197 14.21 10.78 19.88
N ALA A 198 13.15 10.33 20.56
CA ALA A 198 12.05 11.19 20.97
C ALA A 198 12.49 12.28 21.96
N LYS A 199 13.31 11.94 22.96
CA LYS A 199 13.88 12.89 23.92
C LYS A 199 14.75 13.94 23.23
N GLN A 200 15.52 13.53 22.22
CA GLN A 200 16.28 14.48 21.39
C GLN A 200 15.35 15.44 20.65
N LYS A 201 14.28 14.94 20.01
CA LYS A 201 13.31 15.82 19.35
C LYS A 201 12.56 16.75 20.29
N LEU A 202 12.21 16.28 21.48
CA LEU A 202 11.57 17.11 22.51
C LEU A 202 12.50 18.25 22.96
N LYS A 203 13.80 17.99 23.09
CA LYS A 203 14.80 19.04 23.37
C LYS A 203 14.89 20.08 22.25
N GLU A 204 14.90 19.65 20.99
CA GLU A 204 14.94 20.58 19.84
C GLU A 204 13.74 21.54 19.80
N ILE A 205 12.59 21.13 20.33
CA ILE A 205 11.36 21.94 20.35
C ILE A 205 11.06 22.59 21.72
N ASN A 206 12.02 22.51 22.66
CA ASN A 206 11.90 23.01 24.04
C ASN A 206 10.69 22.48 24.81
N VAL A 207 10.40 21.18 24.70
CA VAL A 207 9.36 20.48 25.47
C VAL A 207 10.01 19.54 26.46
N GLU A 208 9.56 19.57 27.72
CA GLU A 208 10.04 18.67 28.76
C GLU A 208 9.48 17.26 28.56
N PHE A 209 10.33 16.24 28.69
CA PHE A 209 9.90 14.85 28.62
C PHE A 209 9.19 14.44 29.91
N SER A 210 7.85 14.56 29.91
CA SER A 210 7.02 14.32 31.08
C SER A 210 5.86 13.35 30.80
N MET A 211 5.26 12.86 31.89
CA MET A 211 4.00 12.12 31.84
C MET A 211 2.86 13.03 31.40
N PRO A 212 1.85 12.49 30.69
CA PRO A 212 0.61 13.21 30.49
C PRO A 212 -0.11 13.38 31.84
N ARG A 213 -0.98 14.40 31.94
CA ARG A 213 -1.76 14.63 33.16
C ARG A 213 -2.68 13.43 33.44
N ILE A 214 -2.49 12.81 34.59
CA ILE A 214 -3.31 11.69 35.06
C ILE A 214 -4.46 12.24 35.92
N THR A 215 -5.70 11.84 35.63
CA THR A 215 -6.87 12.12 36.48
C THR A 215 -7.40 10.81 37.07
N GLY A 216 -7.78 10.82 38.36
CA GLY A 216 -8.15 9.60 39.10
C GLY A 216 -9.36 8.81 38.53
N ARG A 217 -10.16 9.41 37.66
CA ARG A 217 -11.14 8.73 36.82
C ARG A 217 -10.89 9.12 35.36
N MET A 218 -10.58 8.14 34.52
CA MET A 218 -10.62 8.26 33.06
C MET A 218 -11.32 7.04 32.48
N VAL A 219 -12.36 7.25 31.68
CA VAL A 219 -13.16 6.18 31.05
C VAL A 219 -12.51 5.67 29.76
N HIS A 220 -11.65 6.48 29.13
CA HIS A 220 -11.14 6.23 27.77
C HIS A 220 -9.60 6.12 27.65
N ARG A 221 -8.83 6.20 28.74
CA ARG A 221 -7.37 6.06 28.73
C ARG A 221 -6.88 5.02 29.74
N PRO A 222 -5.99 4.09 29.36
CA PRO A 222 -5.34 3.19 30.29
C PRO A 222 -4.40 4.00 31.20
N ASN A 223 -4.48 3.74 32.50
CA ASN A 223 -3.66 4.42 33.50
C ASN A 223 -2.80 3.39 34.23
N PRO A 224 -1.80 2.80 33.53
CA PRO A 224 -0.99 1.75 34.11
C PRO A 224 -0.15 2.31 35.26
N THR A 225 -0.05 1.56 36.35
CA THR A 225 0.92 1.84 37.41
C THR A 225 2.32 1.58 36.87
N VAL A 226 3.09 2.64 36.67
CA VAL A 226 4.40 2.60 36.00
C VAL A 226 5.46 3.30 36.82
N SER A 227 6.68 2.75 36.77
CA SER A 227 7.88 3.23 37.48
C SER A 227 8.56 4.43 36.80
N SER A 228 8.36 4.60 35.49
CA SER A 228 9.05 5.64 34.71
C SER A 228 8.18 6.21 33.60
N VAL A 229 8.54 7.42 33.12
CA VAL A 229 7.91 8.05 31.95
C VAL A 229 8.09 7.19 30.70
N ASP A 230 9.25 6.55 30.57
CA ASP A 230 9.55 5.59 29.52
C ASP A 230 8.60 4.39 29.53
N ASP A 231 8.38 3.78 30.70
CA ASP A 231 7.47 2.65 30.84
C ASP A 231 6.04 3.01 30.48
N HIS A 232 5.60 4.21 30.84
CA HIS A 232 4.28 4.70 30.46
C HIS A 232 4.08 4.63 28.95
N TYR A 233 4.91 5.35 28.19
CA TYR A 233 4.74 5.46 26.76
C TYR A 233 5.07 4.16 26.02
N ARG A 234 5.96 3.32 26.57
CA ARG A 234 6.17 1.96 26.06
C ARG A 234 4.88 1.14 26.11
N ILE A 235 4.15 1.19 27.23
CA ILE A 235 2.92 0.42 27.47
C ILE A 235 1.70 1.04 26.79
N THR A 236 1.58 2.37 26.79
CA THR A 236 0.38 3.07 26.30
C THR A 236 0.44 3.44 24.81
N VAL A 237 1.65 3.58 24.24
CA VAL A 237 1.84 4.00 22.84
C VAL A 237 2.52 2.91 22.02
N PHE A 238 3.75 2.53 22.37
CA PHE A 238 4.58 1.67 21.50
C PHE A 238 3.99 0.26 21.32
N ILE A 239 3.64 -0.41 22.42
CA ILE A 239 3.06 -1.75 22.40
C ILE A 239 1.71 -1.77 21.65
N PRO A 240 0.72 -0.91 21.97
CA PRO A 240 -0.57 -0.93 21.27
C PRO A 240 -0.44 -0.58 19.79
N LEU A 241 0.48 0.31 19.42
CA LEU A 241 0.75 0.66 18.04
C LEU A 241 1.33 -0.55 17.26
N LEU A 242 2.30 -1.25 17.84
CA LEU A 242 2.84 -2.48 17.27
C LEU A 242 1.75 -3.55 17.12
N ASP A 243 0.95 -3.78 18.16
CA ASP A 243 -0.12 -4.78 18.13
C ASP A 243 -1.14 -4.48 17.03
N SER A 244 -1.56 -3.22 16.90
CA SER A 244 -2.47 -2.80 15.82
C SER A 244 -1.88 -3.04 14.44
N ILE A 245 -0.59 -2.74 14.23
CA ILE A 245 0.06 -2.92 12.92
C ILE A 245 0.28 -4.41 12.63
N ILE A 246 0.65 -5.21 13.62
CA ILE A 246 0.81 -6.67 13.49
C ILE A 246 -0.54 -7.32 13.17
N LEU A 247 -1.61 -6.93 13.86
CA LEU A 247 -2.96 -7.43 13.60
C LEU A 247 -3.43 -7.06 12.19
N ASP A 248 -3.24 -5.81 11.78
CA ASP A 248 -3.59 -5.36 10.42
C ASP A 248 -2.81 -6.13 9.35
N LEU A 249 -1.50 -6.34 9.55
CA LEU A 249 -0.69 -7.14 8.62
C LEU A 249 -1.14 -8.60 8.59
N LYS A 250 -1.47 -9.20 9.75
CA LYS A 250 -1.99 -10.57 9.83
C LYS A 250 -3.34 -10.73 9.13
N ASP A 251 -4.31 -9.85 9.38
CA ASP A 251 -5.65 -9.97 8.77
C ASP A 251 -5.58 -9.93 7.23
N ARG A 252 -4.68 -9.10 6.69
CA ARG A 252 -4.48 -8.94 5.24
C ARG A 252 -3.76 -10.11 4.57
N LEU A 253 -2.94 -10.81 5.34
CA LEU A 253 -1.99 -11.82 4.83
C LEU A 253 -2.31 -13.22 5.32
N SER A 254 -3.34 -13.37 6.14
CA SER A 254 -3.82 -14.68 6.57
C SER A 254 -4.37 -15.43 5.36
N GLU A 255 -3.81 -16.63 5.12
CA GLU A 255 -4.14 -17.52 4.00
C GLU A 255 -5.63 -17.96 3.97
N ASN A 256 -6.40 -17.63 5.02
CA ASN A 256 -7.70 -18.21 5.31
C ASN A 256 -8.91 -17.54 4.66
N LYS A 257 -8.76 -16.47 3.87
CA LYS A 257 -9.88 -15.87 3.11
C LYS A 257 -10.02 -16.40 1.68
N SER A 258 -9.35 -17.51 1.34
CA SER A 258 -9.56 -18.21 0.06
C SER A 258 -10.84 -19.06 0.11
N ASN A 259 -12.01 -18.41 0.12
CA ASN A 259 -13.27 -19.08 -0.19
C ASN A 259 -13.33 -19.52 -1.66
N LEU A 260 -12.53 -18.89 -2.54
CA LEU A 260 -12.44 -19.22 -3.96
C LEU A 260 -11.94 -20.65 -4.19
N TYR A 261 -10.91 -21.11 -3.48
CA TYR A 261 -10.43 -22.49 -3.58
C TYR A 261 -11.54 -23.48 -3.22
N ASN A 262 -12.25 -23.25 -2.11
CA ASN A 262 -13.35 -24.12 -1.70
C ASN A 262 -14.50 -24.09 -2.72
N HIS A 263 -14.86 -22.92 -3.23
CA HIS A 263 -15.94 -22.76 -4.20
C HIS A 263 -15.60 -23.44 -5.54
N VAL A 264 -14.39 -23.23 -6.06
CA VAL A 264 -13.91 -23.91 -7.28
C VAL A 264 -13.83 -25.42 -7.05
N TYR A 265 -13.26 -25.86 -5.92
CA TYR A 265 -13.13 -27.28 -5.58
C TYR A 265 -14.47 -28.01 -5.52
N HIS A 266 -15.50 -27.38 -4.96
CA HIS A 266 -16.85 -27.94 -4.91
C HIS A 266 -17.56 -27.96 -6.28
N GLN A 267 -17.16 -27.10 -7.20
CA GLN A 267 -17.68 -27.08 -8.57
C GLN A 267 -16.92 -28.00 -9.54
N LEU A 268 -15.83 -28.66 -9.12
CA LEU A 268 -15.09 -29.59 -9.99
C LEU A 268 -15.94 -30.84 -10.29
N PRO A 269 -16.23 -31.15 -11.57
CA PRO A 269 -17.03 -32.32 -11.92
C PRO A 269 -16.28 -33.61 -11.60
N LYS A 270 -16.81 -34.45 -10.70
CA LYS A 270 -16.23 -35.72 -10.23
C LYS A 270 -16.26 -36.86 -11.26
N THR A 271 -15.81 -36.61 -12.48
CA THR A 271 -15.86 -37.55 -13.61
C THR A 271 -14.68 -38.54 -13.60
N LYS A 272 -14.83 -39.69 -14.27
CA LYS A 272 -13.73 -40.64 -14.51
C LYS A 272 -12.56 -40.01 -15.27
N GLN A 273 -12.83 -39.10 -16.19
CA GLN A 273 -11.81 -38.38 -16.96
C GLN A 273 -10.95 -37.50 -16.05
N MET A 274 -11.56 -36.77 -15.12
CA MET A 274 -10.83 -35.91 -14.17
C MET A 274 -9.88 -36.70 -13.27
N ARG A 275 -10.28 -37.89 -12.82
CA ARG A 275 -9.39 -38.80 -12.08
C ARG A 275 -8.16 -39.24 -12.88
N LYS A 276 -8.29 -39.39 -14.21
CA LYS A 276 -7.16 -39.71 -15.10
C LYS A 276 -6.19 -38.53 -15.22
N TYR A 277 -6.70 -37.31 -15.31
CA TYR A 277 -5.89 -36.09 -15.32
C TYR A 277 -5.15 -35.87 -13.99
N ILE A 278 -5.84 -36.03 -12.85
CA ILE A 278 -5.21 -35.93 -11.52
C ILE A 278 -4.05 -36.92 -11.40
N LYS A 279 -4.22 -38.18 -11.83
CA LYS A 279 -3.14 -39.17 -11.82
C LYS A 279 -1.93 -38.75 -12.66
N LYS A 280 -2.15 -38.17 -13.86
CA LYS A 280 -1.06 -37.66 -14.70
C LYS A 280 -0.30 -36.52 -14.03
N ILE A 281 -1.02 -35.58 -13.41
CA ILE A 281 -0.42 -34.47 -12.66
C ILE A 281 0.43 -35.00 -11.51
N VAL A 282 -0.11 -35.92 -10.71
CA VAL A 282 0.61 -36.51 -9.57
C VAL A 282 1.88 -37.23 -10.02
N SER A 283 1.84 -37.98 -11.13
CA SER A 283 3.04 -38.63 -11.67
C SER A 283 4.08 -37.65 -12.17
N GLU A 284 3.66 -36.60 -12.89
CA GLU A 284 4.59 -35.54 -13.33
C GLU A 284 5.21 -34.83 -12.11
N MET A 285 4.41 -34.49 -11.09
CA MET A 285 4.90 -33.85 -9.85
C MET A 285 5.92 -34.71 -9.12
N PHE A 286 5.73 -36.03 -9.10
CA PHE A 286 6.67 -36.94 -8.47
C PHE A 286 8.03 -36.93 -9.18
N ILE A 287 8.04 -37.01 -10.51
CA ILE A 287 9.27 -36.97 -11.32
C ILE A 287 9.93 -35.60 -11.21
N TRP A 288 9.15 -34.52 -11.29
CA TRP A 288 9.64 -33.15 -11.13
C TRP A 288 10.31 -32.93 -9.77
N ARG A 289 9.69 -33.42 -8.69
CA ARG A 289 10.30 -33.37 -7.36
C ARG A 289 11.62 -34.14 -7.32
N LYS A 290 11.67 -35.34 -7.93
CA LYS A 290 12.89 -36.15 -7.98
C LYS A 290 14.02 -35.50 -8.78
N MET A 291 13.69 -34.75 -9.84
CA MET A 291 14.65 -33.97 -10.61
C MET A 291 15.34 -32.94 -9.70
N TRP A 292 14.56 -32.17 -8.94
CA TRP A 292 15.09 -31.17 -8.00
C TRP A 292 15.67 -31.75 -6.71
N ASP A 293 15.28 -32.95 -6.28
CA ASP A 293 15.96 -33.65 -5.17
C ASP A 293 17.39 -34.06 -5.58
N ALA A 294 17.65 -34.26 -6.88
CA ALA A 294 18.96 -34.62 -7.43
C ALA A 294 19.84 -33.40 -7.76
N GLU A 295 19.24 -32.26 -8.11
CA GLU A 295 19.93 -30.99 -8.36
C GLU A 295 19.97 -30.14 -7.08
N GLN A 296 21.15 -29.67 -6.66
CA GLN A 296 21.28 -28.86 -5.42
C GLN A 296 20.70 -27.43 -5.53
N ASN A 297 20.36 -26.96 -6.72
CA ASN A 297 19.87 -25.60 -6.97
C ASN A 297 18.37 -25.59 -7.26
N ILE A 298 17.56 -25.61 -6.20
CA ILE A 298 16.10 -25.49 -6.30
C ILE A 298 15.74 -24.06 -6.76
N PRO A 299 14.80 -23.87 -7.69
CA PRO A 299 14.40 -22.55 -8.15
C PRO A 299 13.80 -21.71 -7.00
N ASP A 300 14.27 -20.47 -6.87
CA ASP A 300 13.82 -19.57 -5.80
C ASP A 300 12.35 -19.14 -5.93
N ASN A 301 11.86 -19.01 -7.17
CA ASN A 301 10.53 -18.47 -7.47
C ASN A 301 9.80 -19.23 -8.59
N GLY A 302 8.49 -19.00 -8.70
CA GLY A 302 7.64 -19.65 -9.72
C GLY A 302 8.06 -19.31 -11.16
N ILE A 303 8.64 -18.12 -11.37
CA ILE A 303 9.08 -17.64 -12.68
C ILE A 303 10.37 -18.36 -13.12
N THR A 304 11.33 -18.61 -12.22
CA THR A 304 12.54 -19.39 -12.50
C THR A 304 12.19 -20.85 -12.70
N ALA A 305 11.32 -21.41 -11.85
CA ALA A 305 10.81 -22.75 -12.03
C ALA A 305 10.13 -22.95 -13.39
N LEU A 306 9.37 -21.96 -13.86
CA LEU A 306 8.72 -22.02 -15.17
C LEU A 306 9.73 -21.99 -16.33
N LYS A 307 10.84 -21.24 -16.20
CA LYS A 307 11.90 -21.20 -17.23
C LYS A 307 12.65 -22.51 -17.36
N GLU A 308 12.89 -23.17 -16.25
CA GLU A 308 13.61 -24.45 -16.20
C GLU A 308 12.67 -25.63 -16.49
N CYS A 309 11.36 -25.39 -16.49
CA CYS A 309 10.36 -26.39 -16.84
C CYS A 309 10.37 -26.69 -18.35
N ASN A 310 10.83 -27.90 -18.69
CA ASN A 310 10.68 -28.40 -20.05
C ASN A 310 9.21 -28.80 -20.31
N LYS A 311 8.50 -27.97 -21.08
CA LYS A 311 7.07 -28.15 -21.42
C LYS A 311 6.75 -29.48 -22.12
N HIS A 312 7.72 -30.09 -22.80
CA HIS A 312 7.53 -31.42 -23.40
C HIS A 312 7.56 -32.55 -22.36
N LEU A 313 8.37 -32.40 -21.32
CA LEU A 313 8.51 -33.41 -20.26
C LEU A 313 7.46 -33.24 -19.16
N PHE A 314 7.09 -31.99 -18.85
CA PHE A 314 6.17 -31.65 -17.76
C PHE A 314 5.07 -30.66 -18.21
N PRO A 315 4.19 -31.05 -19.15
CA PRO A 315 3.18 -30.16 -19.71
C PRO A 315 2.18 -29.65 -18.67
N ASN A 316 1.77 -30.48 -17.70
CA ASN A 316 0.80 -30.06 -16.69
C ASN A 316 1.43 -29.16 -15.62
N ILE A 317 2.70 -29.40 -15.28
CA ILE A 317 3.45 -28.55 -14.34
C ILE A 317 3.72 -27.19 -14.95
N SER A 318 4.06 -27.12 -16.23
CA SER A 318 4.21 -25.84 -16.95
C SER A 318 2.92 -25.01 -16.85
N ILE A 319 1.75 -25.60 -17.11
CA ILE A 319 0.46 -24.89 -16.96
C ILE A 319 0.22 -24.45 -15.51
N PHE A 320 0.54 -25.31 -14.53
CA PHE A 320 0.37 -24.98 -13.13
C PHE A 320 1.27 -23.82 -12.69
N LEU A 321 2.52 -23.79 -13.15
CA LEU A 321 3.47 -22.71 -12.89
C LEU A 321 3.06 -21.41 -13.60
N GLU A 322 2.57 -21.49 -14.84
CA GLU A 322 1.98 -20.35 -15.56
C GLU A 322 0.81 -19.76 -14.75
N LEU A 323 -0.13 -20.59 -14.29
CA LEU A 323 -1.26 -20.15 -13.45
C LEU A 323 -0.79 -19.52 -12.13
N LEU A 324 0.18 -20.15 -11.45
CA LEU A 324 0.73 -19.65 -10.19
C LEU A 324 1.36 -18.25 -10.36
N CYS A 325 2.10 -18.02 -11.44
CA CYS A 325 2.74 -16.73 -11.74
C CYS A 325 1.72 -15.63 -12.09
N CYS A 326 0.56 -16.02 -12.63
CA CYS A 326 -0.53 -15.11 -12.99
C CYS A 326 -1.47 -14.76 -11.81
N LEU A 327 -1.33 -15.40 -10.64
CA LEU A 327 -2.13 -15.04 -9.47
C LEU A 327 -1.84 -13.59 -9.04
N PRO A 328 -2.89 -12.78 -8.79
CA PRO A 328 -2.70 -11.41 -8.34
C PRO A 328 -2.14 -11.40 -6.92
N VAL A 329 -0.97 -10.79 -6.72
CA VAL A 329 -0.31 -10.73 -5.41
C VAL A 329 -0.55 -9.38 -4.71
N SER A 330 -0.64 -8.28 -5.47
CA SER A 330 -0.87 -6.93 -4.92
C SER A 330 -1.77 -6.09 -5.83
N VAL A 331 -2.43 -5.06 -5.27
CA VAL A 331 -3.25 -4.11 -6.05
C VAL A 331 -2.41 -2.97 -6.63
N ALA A 332 -1.08 -3.03 -6.52
CA ALA A 332 -0.21 -1.89 -6.85
C ALA A 332 -0.44 -1.40 -8.29
N SER A 333 -0.66 -2.29 -9.26
CA SER A 333 -0.96 -1.91 -10.64
C SER A 333 -2.34 -1.27 -10.81
N SER A 334 -3.36 -1.78 -10.11
CA SER A 334 -4.68 -1.13 -10.06
C SER A 334 -4.60 0.24 -9.40
N GLU A 335 -3.83 0.40 -8.31
CA GLU A 335 -3.62 1.69 -7.63
C GLU A 335 -2.87 2.71 -8.48
N ARG A 336 -1.86 2.27 -9.24
CA ARG A 336 -1.17 3.12 -10.24
C ARG A 336 -2.15 3.62 -11.31
N SER A 337 -3.06 2.75 -11.76
CA SER A 337 -4.10 3.10 -12.72
C SER A 337 -5.05 4.16 -12.15
N PHE A 338 -5.53 3.99 -10.91
CA PHE A 338 -6.37 4.99 -10.24
C PHE A 338 -5.66 6.33 -9.96
N SER A 339 -4.35 6.32 -9.68
CA SER A 339 -3.57 7.56 -9.57
C SER A 339 -3.51 8.31 -10.90
N THR A 340 -3.39 7.58 -12.01
CA THR A 340 -3.46 8.15 -13.35
C THR A 340 -4.86 8.70 -13.64
N LEU A 341 -5.90 7.95 -13.27
CA LEU A 341 -7.29 8.38 -13.40
C LEU A 341 -7.55 9.73 -12.73
N ARG A 342 -6.98 9.95 -11.53
CA ARG A 342 -7.12 11.22 -10.81
C ARG A 342 -6.52 12.42 -11.55
N ARG A 343 -5.52 12.21 -12.42
CA ARG A 343 -4.94 13.27 -13.27
C ARG A 343 -5.73 13.48 -14.57
N LEU A 344 -6.43 12.45 -15.04
CA LEU A 344 -7.26 12.53 -16.24
C LEU A 344 -8.63 13.13 -15.94
N LYS A 345 -9.22 12.76 -14.79
CA LYS A 345 -10.53 13.20 -14.32
C LYS A 345 -10.37 14.30 -13.26
N ASP A 346 -10.02 15.49 -13.73
CA ASP A 346 -10.07 16.71 -12.91
C ASP A 346 -11.49 17.28 -12.84
N TRP A 347 -11.74 18.20 -11.92
CA TRP A 347 -13.09 18.78 -11.72
C TRP A 347 -13.66 19.45 -12.98
N ILE A 348 -12.79 20.02 -13.84
CA ILE A 348 -13.15 20.62 -15.14
C ILE A 348 -13.52 19.54 -16.18
N ARG A 349 -12.97 18.33 -16.05
CA ARG A 349 -13.12 17.20 -17.00
C ARG A 349 -14.08 16.12 -16.48
N SER A 350 -15.06 16.51 -15.66
CA SER A 350 -15.99 15.57 -15.02
C SER A 350 -17.03 14.96 -15.95
N ARG A 351 -17.29 15.54 -17.13
CA ARG A 351 -18.32 15.09 -18.10
C ARG A 351 -17.80 14.19 -19.24
N MET A 352 -16.68 13.51 -19.06
CA MET A 352 -16.10 12.67 -20.11
C MET A 352 -16.80 11.32 -20.20
N VAL A 353 -17.14 10.88 -21.41
CA VAL A 353 -17.69 9.53 -21.69
C VAL A 353 -16.62 8.45 -21.45
N GLN A 354 -17.03 7.26 -21.04
CA GLN A 354 -16.16 6.14 -20.65
C GLN A 354 -15.14 5.75 -21.72
N ASP A 355 -15.53 5.70 -22.99
CA ASP A 355 -14.62 5.35 -24.10
C ASP A 355 -13.46 6.35 -24.23
N ARG A 356 -13.78 7.65 -24.13
CA ARG A 356 -12.77 8.70 -24.17
C ARG A 356 -11.84 8.64 -22.97
N LEU A 357 -12.39 8.34 -21.79
CA LEU A 357 -11.61 8.18 -20.56
C LEU A 357 -10.62 7.01 -20.68
N ASN A 358 -11.11 5.85 -21.13
CA ASN A 358 -10.29 4.65 -21.33
C ASN A 358 -9.22 4.86 -22.40
N GLY A 359 -9.56 5.51 -23.52
CA GLY A 359 -8.57 5.86 -24.56
C GLY A 359 -7.45 6.75 -24.03
N LEU A 360 -7.78 7.81 -23.27
CA LEU A 360 -6.78 8.67 -22.65
C LEU A 360 -5.95 7.94 -21.58
N ALA A 361 -6.58 7.08 -20.78
CA ALA A 361 -5.90 6.28 -19.77
C ALA A 361 -4.90 5.30 -20.40
N LEU A 362 -5.30 4.59 -21.46
CA LEU A 362 -4.43 3.71 -22.23
C LEU A 362 -3.22 4.47 -22.78
N MET A 363 -3.44 5.63 -23.42
CA MET A 363 -2.34 6.43 -23.96
C MET A 363 -1.38 6.94 -22.89
N HIS A 364 -1.89 7.34 -21.73
CA HIS A 364 -1.06 7.85 -20.64
C HIS A 364 -0.27 6.73 -19.94
N ILE A 365 -0.90 5.58 -19.67
CA ILE A 365 -0.27 4.46 -18.97
C ILE A 365 0.75 3.76 -19.88
N HIS A 366 0.39 3.51 -21.14
CA HIS A 366 1.21 2.81 -22.13
C HIS A 366 1.97 3.77 -23.04
N ARG A 367 2.48 4.88 -22.48
CA ARG A 367 3.17 5.93 -23.25
C ARG A 367 4.30 5.38 -24.12
N GLY A 368 5.03 4.37 -23.64
CA GLY A 368 6.12 3.72 -24.40
C GLY A 368 5.63 3.06 -25.69
N ILE A 369 4.49 2.36 -25.64
CA ILE A 369 3.85 1.74 -26.81
C ILE A 369 3.29 2.83 -27.72
N CYS A 370 2.68 3.88 -27.15
CA CYS A 370 2.15 4.98 -27.95
C CYS A 370 3.24 5.77 -28.69
N SER A 371 4.44 5.90 -28.11
CA SER A 371 5.57 6.54 -28.78
C SER A 371 6.05 5.76 -30.01
N SER A 372 5.82 4.45 -30.07
CA SER A 372 6.16 3.62 -31.24
C SER A 372 5.04 3.55 -32.28
N LEU A 373 3.87 4.14 -32.02
CA LEU A 373 2.77 4.16 -32.98
C LEU A 373 3.01 5.25 -34.03
N ASN A 374 2.86 4.89 -35.30
CA ASN A 374 2.87 5.83 -36.40
C ASN A 374 1.50 6.49 -36.55
N VAL A 375 1.47 7.83 -36.46
CA VAL A 375 0.24 8.63 -36.57
C VAL A 375 -0.40 8.46 -37.95
N ASP A 376 0.41 8.34 -39.01
CA ASP A 376 -0.09 8.20 -40.39
C ASP A 376 -0.82 6.88 -40.58
N ASP A 377 -0.30 5.78 -40.01
CA ASP A 377 -0.94 4.47 -40.05
C ASP A 377 -2.28 4.49 -39.30
N ILE A 378 -2.36 5.22 -38.18
CA ILE A 378 -3.60 5.40 -37.43
C ILE A 378 -4.62 6.19 -38.26
N ILE A 379 -4.20 7.28 -38.89
CA ILE A 379 -5.06 8.09 -39.76
C ILE A 379 -5.57 7.24 -40.93
N GLN A 380 -4.71 6.46 -41.57
CA GLN A 380 -5.09 5.59 -42.69
C GLN A 380 -6.05 4.49 -42.25
N ARG A 381 -5.81 3.88 -41.07
CA ARG A 381 -6.71 2.89 -40.48
C ARG A 381 -8.07 3.50 -40.13
N TYR A 382 -8.11 4.71 -39.59
CA TYR A 382 -9.35 5.42 -39.32
C TYR A 382 -10.09 5.80 -40.62
N ALA A 383 -9.36 6.28 -41.62
CA ALA A 383 -9.90 6.66 -42.93
C ALA A 383 -10.53 5.46 -43.67
N SER A 384 -10.01 4.25 -43.47
CA SER A 384 -10.55 3.02 -44.07
C SER A 384 -11.80 2.47 -43.35
N GLN A 385 -12.19 3.00 -42.19
CA GLN A 385 -13.44 2.60 -41.52
C GLN A 385 -14.67 3.17 -42.24
N LYS A 386 -15.71 2.34 -42.39
CA LYS A 386 -16.94 2.69 -43.14
C LYS A 386 -17.89 3.63 -42.36
N ASN A 387 -17.95 3.51 -41.03
CA ASN A 387 -18.83 4.33 -40.17
C ASN A 387 -18.06 5.44 -39.44
N ARG A 388 -17.72 6.50 -40.18
CA ARG A 388 -16.96 7.66 -39.67
C ARG A 388 -17.82 8.79 -39.10
N ARG A 389 -19.14 8.73 -39.28
CA ARG A 389 -20.06 9.79 -38.83
C ARG A 389 -20.42 9.55 -37.37
N LEU A 390 -20.33 10.61 -36.54
CA LEU A 390 -20.93 10.61 -35.22
C LEU A 390 -22.45 10.48 -35.40
N GLU A 391 -23.03 9.42 -34.86
CA GLU A 391 -24.48 9.33 -34.74
C GLU A 391 -24.92 10.37 -33.71
N PHE A 392 -25.51 11.45 -34.20
CA PHE A 392 -26.21 12.39 -33.33
C PHE A 392 -27.49 11.70 -32.87
N VAL A 393 -27.49 11.23 -31.63
CA VAL A 393 -28.72 10.85 -30.93
C VAL A 393 -29.49 12.17 -30.69
N ILE A 394 -30.54 12.40 -31.48
CA ILE A 394 -31.43 13.56 -31.35
C ILE A 394 -32.49 13.28 -30.28
#